data_AF-A0A8J3QD58-F1
#
_entry.id   AF-A0A8J3QD58-F1
#
_cell.length_a   1.000
_cell.length_b   1.000
_cell.length_c   1.000
_cell.angle_alpha   90.00
_cell.angle_beta   90.00
_cell.angle_gamma   90.00
#
_symmetry.space_group_name_H-M   'P 1'
#
loop_
_entity.id
_entity.type
_entity.pdbx_description
1 polymer ?
#
loop_
_entity_poly.entity_id
_entity_poly.type
_entity_poly.pdbx_seq_one_letter_code
_entity_poly.pdbx_strand_id
1 'polypeptide(L)'
;MLPCSTVCANWLLYGVQPEKVRKGLVPGRCSGKVHQSHTLGFTGRRVLVSRQWSGKTLADHRADQKDWIRAALAEACSDLPEVDTGRYLYQIARKDDPDVPPVLVRVMAAIELRTRHKAVLRRALGPPGHVPATQINNPPGKGESK
;
A
#
# COMPACT_ATOMS: atom_id res chain seq x y z
N MET A 1 11.77 5.76 -12.62
CA MET A 1 11.61 7.13 -12.09
C MET A 1 10.12 7.43 -12.06
N LEU A 2 9.54 7.72 -10.90
CA LEU A 2 8.09 7.83 -10.75
C LEU A 2 7.57 9.16 -11.37
N PRO A 3 6.43 9.19 -12.08
CA PRO A 3 5.79 10.43 -12.56
C PRO A 3 5.45 11.42 -11.43
N CYS A 4 5.68 12.70 -11.70
CA CYS A 4 5.46 13.81 -10.76
C CYS A 4 4.16 14.61 -11.01
N SER A 5 3.52 14.45 -12.19
CA SER A 5 2.30 15.15 -12.62
C SER A 5 1.57 14.35 -13.71
N THR A 6 0.27 14.61 -13.98
CA THR A 6 -0.49 13.93 -15.05
C THR A 6 0.12 14.12 -16.45
N VAL A 7 0.90 15.18 -16.61
CA VAL A 7 1.60 15.54 -17.86
C VAL A 7 3.06 15.06 -17.91
N CYS A 8 3.52 14.32 -16.90
CA CYS A 8 4.91 13.93 -16.78
C CYS A 8 5.35 12.95 -17.88
N ALA A 9 6.47 13.23 -18.56
CA ALA A 9 7.04 12.33 -19.57
C ALA A 9 7.41 10.94 -19.03
N ASN A 10 7.61 10.81 -17.71
CA ASN A 10 7.94 9.53 -17.08
C ASN A 10 6.78 8.53 -17.09
N TRP A 11 5.55 8.96 -17.38
CA TRP A 11 4.44 8.04 -17.65
C TRP A 11 4.75 7.06 -18.79
N LEU A 12 5.53 7.52 -19.79
CA LEU A 12 5.93 6.71 -20.92
C LEU A 12 6.86 5.55 -20.53
N LEU A 13 7.56 5.63 -19.39
CA LEU A 13 8.35 4.49 -18.87
C LEU A 13 7.46 3.32 -18.42
N TYR A 14 6.19 3.60 -18.15
CA TYR A 14 5.19 2.64 -17.68
C TYR A 14 4.17 2.30 -18.78
N GLY A 15 4.40 2.73 -20.02
CA GLY A 15 3.46 2.54 -21.13
C GLY A 15 2.17 3.35 -21.02
N VAL A 16 2.10 4.34 -20.12
CA VAL A 16 0.92 5.18 -19.93
C VAL A 16 1.09 6.50 -20.68
N GLN A 17 0.05 6.92 -21.39
CA GLN A 17 0.04 8.19 -22.11
C GLN A 17 -0.24 9.36 -21.14
N PRO A 18 0.63 10.39 -21.09
CA PRO A 18 0.37 11.58 -20.26
C PRO A 18 -0.72 12.48 -20.86
N GLU A 19 -1.38 13.28 -20.04
CA GLU A 19 -2.59 14.04 -20.42
C GLU A 19 -2.35 15.11 -21.51
N LYS A 20 -1.18 15.77 -21.50
CA LYS A 20 -0.82 16.84 -22.46
C LYS A 20 0.39 16.44 -23.29
N VAL A 21 0.23 15.41 -24.12
CA VAL A 21 1.30 14.94 -25.02
C VAL A 21 1.70 16.02 -26.01
N ARG A 22 3.00 16.22 -26.18
CA ARG A 22 3.58 17.11 -27.20
C ARG A 22 4.70 16.37 -27.94
N LYS A 23 4.95 16.78 -29.18
CA LYS A 23 6.05 16.25 -30.01
C LYS A 23 7.38 16.42 -29.25
N GLY A 24 8.18 15.35 -29.17
CA GLY A 24 9.47 15.35 -28.46
C GLY A 24 9.41 14.93 -26.98
N LEU A 25 8.28 14.42 -26.48
CA LEU A 25 8.26 13.74 -25.18
C LEU A 25 9.08 12.44 -25.25
N VAL A 26 10.08 12.30 -24.38
CA VAL A 26 10.94 11.12 -24.29
C VAL A 26 10.78 10.49 -22.90
N PRO A 27 10.62 9.15 -22.81
CA PRO A 27 10.59 8.46 -21.53
C PRO A 27 11.79 8.81 -20.65
N GLY A 28 11.56 9.13 -19.38
CA GLY A 28 12.63 9.49 -18.43
C GLY A 28 13.10 10.95 -18.50
N ARG A 29 12.64 11.74 -19.49
CA ARG A 29 13.08 13.14 -19.66
C ARG A 29 11.97 14.14 -19.34
N CYS A 30 11.58 14.19 -18.08
CA CYS A 30 10.61 15.16 -17.59
C CYS A 30 11.24 16.57 -17.45
N SER A 31 10.55 17.60 -17.94
CA SER A 31 10.95 19.01 -17.81
C SER A 31 10.46 19.68 -16.53
N GLY A 32 9.69 18.97 -15.69
CA GLY A 32 9.19 19.49 -14.43
C GLY A 32 10.34 19.72 -13.44
N LYS A 33 10.23 20.78 -12.63
CA LYS A 33 11.20 21.11 -11.58
C LYS A 33 11.50 19.93 -10.65
N VAL A 34 10.61 18.97 -10.50
CA VAL A 34 10.81 17.81 -9.63
C VAL A 34 11.94 16.86 -10.11
N HIS A 35 12.17 16.80 -11.42
CA HIS A 35 13.10 15.85 -12.06
C HIS A 35 14.37 16.51 -12.59
N GLN A 36 14.57 17.80 -12.34
CA GLN A 36 15.79 18.49 -12.72
C GLN A 36 16.90 18.18 -11.71
N SER A 37 18.14 18.09 -12.19
CA SER A 37 19.29 17.80 -11.33
C SER A 37 19.56 18.93 -10.32
N HIS A 38 19.43 20.19 -10.73
CA HIS A 38 19.66 21.34 -9.85
C HIS A 38 18.61 21.49 -8.74
N THR A 39 17.47 20.80 -8.87
CA THR A 39 16.44 20.76 -7.84
C THR A 39 16.47 19.48 -7.03
N LEU A 40 17.41 18.57 -7.29
CA LEU A 40 17.59 17.35 -6.51
C LEU A 40 18.01 17.75 -5.09
N GLY A 41 17.18 17.45 -4.09
CA GLY A 41 17.43 17.81 -2.68
C GLY A 41 16.45 18.83 -2.07
N PHE A 42 15.73 19.63 -2.87
CA PHE A 42 14.65 20.47 -2.32
C PHE A 42 13.53 19.63 -1.71
N THR A 43 12.98 20.10 -0.59
CA THR A 43 11.85 19.44 0.09
C THR A 43 10.58 19.58 -0.75
N GLY A 44 9.69 18.57 -0.73
CA GLY A 44 8.41 18.62 -1.45
C GLY A 44 8.00 17.29 -2.10
N ARG A 45 6.76 17.24 -2.62
CA ARG A 45 6.20 16.04 -3.27
C ARG A 45 6.83 15.86 -4.65
N ARG A 46 7.61 14.79 -4.81
CA ARG A 46 8.27 14.43 -6.08
C ARG A 46 7.56 13.39 -6.92
N VAL A 47 6.51 12.80 -6.35
CA VAL A 47 5.78 11.70 -6.94
C VAL A 47 4.31 11.98 -6.81
N LEU A 48 3.56 11.64 -7.84
CA LEU A 48 2.11 11.69 -7.78
C LEU A 48 1.53 10.86 -6.65
N VAL A 49 0.44 11.36 -6.09
CA VAL A 49 -0.36 10.61 -5.11
C VAL A 49 -1.02 9.42 -5.79
N SER A 50 -1.27 8.37 -5.03
CA SER A 50 -1.89 7.12 -5.52
C SER A 50 -3.10 7.37 -6.41
N ARG A 51 -3.91 8.39 -6.11
CA ARG A 51 -5.11 8.74 -6.88
C ARG A 51 -4.85 8.98 -8.37
N GLN A 52 -3.70 9.53 -8.75
CA GLN A 52 -3.36 9.72 -10.17
C GLN A 52 -2.69 8.49 -10.79
N TRP A 53 -2.21 7.56 -9.96
CA TRP A 53 -1.67 6.27 -10.39
C TRP A 53 -2.74 5.22 -10.63
N SER A 54 -3.69 5.10 -9.70
CA SER A 54 -4.75 4.10 -9.74
C SER A 54 -6.07 4.62 -10.28
N GLY A 55 -6.24 5.96 -10.37
CA GLY A 55 -7.55 6.58 -10.57
C GLY A 55 -8.48 6.47 -9.36
N LYS A 56 -8.11 5.70 -8.32
CA LYS A 56 -8.94 5.40 -7.16
C LYS A 56 -8.88 6.50 -6.10
N THR A 57 -10.04 6.84 -5.56
CA THR A 57 -10.16 7.70 -4.38
C THR A 57 -9.78 6.94 -3.10
N LEU A 58 -9.63 7.67 -1.99
CA LEU A 58 -9.46 7.02 -0.67
C LEU A 58 -10.67 6.17 -0.28
N ALA A 59 -11.87 6.52 -0.73
CA ALA A 59 -13.07 5.74 -0.48
C ALA A 59 -13.02 4.40 -1.23
N ASP A 60 -12.61 4.42 -2.50
CA ASP A 60 -12.45 3.21 -3.32
C ASP A 60 -11.41 2.27 -2.70
N HIS A 61 -10.28 2.80 -2.23
CA HIS A 61 -9.27 1.99 -1.55
C HIS A 61 -9.79 1.37 -0.24
N ARG A 62 -10.66 2.07 0.51
CA ARG A 62 -11.31 1.50 1.70
C ARG A 62 -12.33 0.43 1.32
N ALA A 63 -13.03 0.57 0.20
CA ALA A 63 -13.94 -0.45 -0.31
C ALA A 63 -13.17 -1.71 -0.73
N ASP A 64 -12.12 -1.55 -1.55
CA ASP A 64 -11.22 -2.65 -1.94
C ASP A 64 -10.67 -3.37 -0.71
N GLN A 65 -10.23 -2.63 0.31
CA GLN A 65 -9.71 -3.20 1.55
C GLN A 65 -10.78 -3.99 2.31
N LYS A 66 -12.02 -3.50 2.38
CA LYS A 66 -13.12 -4.22 3.01
C LYS A 66 -13.43 -5.52 2.26
N ASP A 67 -13.47 -5.48 0.93
CA ASP A 67 -13.78 -6.64 0.11
C ASP A 67 -12.66 -7.69 0.21
N TRP A 68 -11.41 -7.25 0.21
CA TRP A 68 -10.27 -8.12 0.47
C TRP A 68 -10.33 -8.75 1.87
N ILE A 69 -10.62 -7.97 2.92
CA ILE A 69 -10.76 -8.49 4.29
C ILE A 69 -11.89 -9.52 4.36
N ARG A 70 -13.04 -9.27 3.72
CA ARG A 70 -14.14 -10.23 3.67
C ARG A 70 -13.73 -11.53 3.00
N ALA A 71 -13.06 -11.46 1.85
CA ALA A 71 -12.57 -12.65 1.15
C ALA A 71 -11.55 -13.42 1.99
N ALA A 72 -10.58 -12.72 2.59
CA ALA A 72 -9.57 -13.34 3.45
C ALA A 72 -10.17 -13.97 4.72
N LEU A 73 -11.19 -13.34 5.32
CA LEU A 73 -11.91 -13.92 6.46
C LEU A 73 -12.78 -15.10 6.05
N ALA A 74 -13.45 -15.06 4.89
CA ALA A 74 -14.22 -16.20 4.39
C ALA A 74 -13.33 -17.43 4.17
N GLU A 75 -12.10 -17.23 3.70
CA GLU A 75 -11.10 -18.29 3.55
C GLU A 75 -10.53 -18.75 4.90
N ALA A 76 -10.10 -17.82 5.76
CA ALA A 76 -9.45 -18.15 7.04
C ALA A 76 -10.43 -18.72 8.08
N CYS A 77 -11.72 -18.39 7.98
CA CYS A 77 -12.76 -18.81 8.90
C CYS A 77 -13.72 -19.83 8.28
N SER A 78 -13.39 -20.45 7.14
CA SER A 78 -14.23 -21.46 6.49
C SER A 78 -14.58 -22.64 7.40
N ASP A 79 -13.69 -22.93 8.34
CA ASP A 79 -13.80 -24.07 9.26
C ASP A 79 -14.35 -23.66 10.64
N LEU A 80 -14.68 -22.38 10.84
CA LEU A 80 -15.32 -21.93 12.07
C LEU A 80 -16.81 -22.28 12.03
N PRO A 81 -17.39 -22.76 13.15
CA PRO A 81 -18.82 -23.02 13.22
C PRO A 81 -19.61 -21.74 12.95
N GLU A 82 -20.69 -21.86 12.18
CA GLU A 82 -21.61 -20.76 11.90
C GLU A 82 -22.15 -20.19 13.21
N VAL A 83 -21.81 -18.93 13.49
CA VAL A 83 -22.24 -18.25 14.72
C VAL A 83 -23.67 -17.77 14.54
N ASP A 84 -24.59 -18.27 15.37
CA ASP A 84 -25.99 -17.82 15.41
C ASP A 84 -26.07 -16.32 15.74
N THR A 85 -26.27 -15.50 14.72
CA THR A 85 -26.35 -14.04 14.84
C THR A 85 -27.66 -13.56 15.48
N GLY A 86 -28.67 -14.43 15.62
CA GLY A 86 -30.00 -14.07 16.16
C GLY A 86 -30.12 -14.22 17.67
N ARG A 87 -29.23 -14.99 18.31
CA ARG A 87 -29.29 -15.28 19.75
C ARG A 87 -28.65 -14.22 20.64
N TYR A 88 -27.75 -13.39 20.09
CA TYR A 88 -26.96 -12.42 20.85
C TYR A 88 -27.23 -10.99 20.40
N LEU A 89 -27.39 -10.08 21.36
CA LEU A 89 -27.40 -8.65 21.13
C LEU A 89 -26.01 -8.09 21.43
N TYR A 90 -25.37 -7.51 20.43
CA TYR A 90 -24.07 -6.86 20.59
C TYR A 90 -24.26 -5.42 21.02
N GLN A 91 -23.71 -5.05 22.17
CA GLN A 91 -23.68 -3.67 22.67
C GLN A 91 -22.25 -3.25 22.97
N ILE A 92 -21.96 -1.96 22.85
CA ILE A 92 -20.65 -1.43 23.24
C ILE A 92 -20.52 -1.51 24.76
N ALA A 93 -19.55 -2.28 25.23
CA ALA A 93 -19.30 -2.47 26.65
C ALA A 93 -18.96 -1.14 27.33
N ARG A 94 -19.67 -0.82 28.42
CA ARG A 94 -19.43 0.40 29.20
C ARG A 94 -18.23 0.21 30.13
N LYS A 95 -17.62 1.31 30.55
CA LYS A 95 -16.48 1.23 31.49
C LYS A 95 -16.86 0.57 32.82
N ASP A 96 -18.09 0.80 33.28
CA ASP A 96 -18.59 0.35 34.58
C ASP A 96 -19.31 -1.01 34.51
N ASP A 97 -19.24 -1.68 33.36
CA ASP A 97 -19.82 -3.01 33.16
C ASP A 97 -19.01 -4.06 33.95
N PRO A 98 -19.65 -4.94 34.75
CA PRO A 98 -18.95 -5.95 35.53
C PRO A 98 -18.08 -6.90 34.69
N ASP A 99 -18.43 -7.10 33.41
CA ASP A 99 -17.69 -7.98 32.50
C ASP A 99 -16.47 -7.29 31.88
N VAL A 100 -16.27 -6.00 32.16
CA VAL A 100 -15.17 -5.21 31.60
C VAL A 100 -14.00 -5.14 32.58
N PRO A 101 -12.82 -5.68 32.21
CA PRO A 101 -11.66 -5.67 33.11
C PRO A 101 -11.18 -4.24 33.44
N PRO A 102 -10.49 -4.06 34.58
CA PRO A 102 -9.88 -2.79 34.93
C PRO A 102 -8.98 -2.24 33.82
N VAL A 103 -8.89 -0.90 33.74
CA VAL A 103 -8.17 -0.19 32.67
C VAL A 103 -6.75 -0.73 32.47
N LEU A 104 -6.00 -0.94 33.56
CA LEU A 104 -4.62 -1.41 33.50
C LEU A 104 -4.52 -2.78 32.79
N VAL A 105 -5.38 -3.74 33.13
CA VAL A 105 -5.32 -5.07 32.50
C VAL A 105 -5.76 -5.01 31.03
N ARG A 106 -6.73 -4.15 30.66
CA ARG A 106 -7.06 -3.93 29.24
C ARG A 106 -5.90 -3.32 28.45
N VAL A 107 -5.16 -2.39 29.05
CA VAL A 107 -3.96 -1.80 28.44
C VAL A 107 -2.89 -2.87 28.23
N MET A 108 -2.63 -3.71 29.24
CA MET A 108 -1.67 -4.80 29.12
C MET A 108 -2.10 -5.82 28.04
N ALA A 109 -3.38 -6.20 28.00
CA ALA A 109 -3.92 -7.08 26.98
C ALA A 109 -3.81 -6.46 25.56
N ALA A 110 -4.05 -5.16 25.42
CA ALA A 110 -3.91 -4.46 24.13
C ALA A 110 -2.44 -4.40 23.66
N ILE A 111 -1.49 -4.20 24.59
CA ILE A 111 -0.05 -4.24 24.31
C ILE A 111 0.36 -5.63 23.85
N GLU A 112 -0.09 -6.67 24.56
CA GLU A 112 0.18 -8.05 24.21
C GLU A 112 -0.37 -8.39 22.82
N LEU A 113 -1.64 -8.08 22.56
CA LEU A 113 -2.28 -8.31 21.26
C LEU A 113 -1.51 -7.62 20.13
N ARG A 114 -1.12 -6.36 20.33
CA ARG A 114 -0.32 -5.61 19.34
C ARG A 114 1.07 -6.23 19.13
N THR A 115 1.68 -6.75 20.19
CA THR A 115 2.99 -7.42 20.13
C THR A 115 2.88 -8.72 19.34
N ARG A 116 1.87 -9.54 19.62
CA ARG A 116 1.56 -10.77 18.87
C ARG A 116 1.31 -10.47 17.39
N HIS A 117 0.46 -9.48 17.08
CA HIS A 117 0.19 -9.07 15.70
C HIS A 117 1.45 -8.62 14.95
N LYS A 118 2.31 -7.82 15.59
CA LYS A 118 3.59 -7.40 15.00
C LYS A 118 4.49 -8.60 14.71
N ALA A 119 4.53 -9.59 15.60
CA ALA A 119 5.33 -10.80 15.40
C ALA A 119 4.80 -11.64 14.23
N VAL A 120 3.48 -11.85 14.16
CA VAL A 120 2.82 -12.55 13.04
C VAL A 120 3.08 -11.83 11.72
N LEU A 121 2.87 -10.51 11.67
CA LEU A 121 3.12 -9.71 10.47
C LEU A 121 4.59 -9.80 10.04
N ARG A 122 5.53 -9.71 10.97
CA ARG A 122 6.97 -9.84 10.70
C ARG A 122 7.31 -11.21 10.13
N ARG A 123 6.70 -12.27 10.66
CA ARG A 123 6.88 -13.64 10.15
C ARG A 123 6.31 -13.79 8.74
N ALA A 124 5.12 -13.25 8.49
CA ALA A 124 4.45 -13.32 7.19
C ALA A 124 5.19 -12.54 6.09
N LEU A 125 5.75 -11.38 6.42
CA LEU A 125 6.52 -10.57 5.47
C LEU A 125 7.88 -11.19 5.12
N GLY A 126 8.39 -12.13 5.93
CA GLY A 126 9.74 -12.68 5.79
C GLY A 126 10.83 -11.61 6.00
N PRO A 127 12.12 -11.97 5.89
CA PRO A 127 13.17 -10.96 5.74
C PRO A 127 12.88 -10.16 4.46
N PRO A 128 13.08 -8.83 4.46
CA PRO A 128 12.95 -8.07 3.22
C PRO A 128 13.89 -8.71 2.19
N GLY A 129 13.34 -9.13 1.05
CA GLY A 129 14.15 -9.63 -0.04
C GLY A 129 15.24 -8.61 -0.38
N HIS A 130 16.46 -9.07 -0.66
CA HIS A 130 17.51 -8.19 -1.15
C HIS A 130 17.08 -7.67 -2.53
N VAL A 131 16.54 -6.46 -2.58
CA VAL A 131 16.23 -5.75 -3.82
C VAL A 131 17.40 -4.80 -4.10
N PRO A 132 18.37 -5.17 -4.95
CA PRO A 132 19.41 -4.23 -5.33
C PRO A 132 18.76 -3.13 -6.15
N ALA A 133 19.07 -1.88 -5.81
CA ALA A 133 18.56 -0.68 -6.48
C ALA A 133 18.85 -0.63 -8.00
N THR A 134 19.71 -1.51 -8.50
CA THR A 134 20.18 -1.59 -9.89
C THR A 134 19.47 -2.62 -10.76
N GLN A 135 18.68 -3.57 -10.22
CA GLN A 135 18.14 -4.67 -11.03
C GLN A 135 16.86 -4.35 -11.83
N ILE A 136 16.14 -3.26 -11.53
CA ILE A 136 14.89 -2.93 -12.24
C ILE A 136 15.13 -2.49 -13.70
N ASN A 137 16.36 -2.13 -14.08
CA ASN A 137 16.64 -1.47 -15.37
C ASN A 137 17.51 -2.28 -16.36
N ASN A 138 17.90 -3.52 -16.06
CA ASN A 138 18.65 -4.33 -17.03
C ASN A 138 17.73 -5.38 -17.67
N PRO A 139 17.34 -5.22 -18.95
CA PRO A 139 16.86 -6.37 -19.71
C PRO A 139 17.99 -7.41 -19.80
N PRO A 140 17.69 -8.73 -19.77
CA PRO A 140 18.71 -9.73 -19.98
C PRO A 140 19.39 -9.47 -21.33
N GLY A 141 20.72 -9.38 -21.28
CA GLY A 141 21.55 -9.07 -22.44
C GLY A 141 21.26 -10.00 -23.60
N LYS A 142 21.06 -9.40 -24.78
CA LYS A 142 21.31 -10.10 -26.04
C LYS A 142 22.81 -10.43 -26.05
N GLY A 143 23.12 -11.70 -25.80
CA GLY A 143 24.44 -12.26 -26.04
C GLY A 143 24.86 -11.99 -27.47
N GLU A 144 26.06 -11.43 -27.56
CA GLU A 144 26.80 -11.02 -28.75
C GLU A 144 26.83 -12.13 -29.82
N SER A 145 26.53 -11.74 -31.05
CA SER A 145 26.88 -12.50 -32.24
C SER A 145 28.29 -12.10 -32.66
N LYS A 146 29.23 -13.03 -32.61
CA LYS A 146 30.42 -13.00 -33.46
C LYS A 146 30.92 -14.41 -33.71
#